data_AF-X1CJZ7-F1
#
_entry.id   AF-X1CJZ7-F1
#
_cell.length_a   1.000
_cell.length_b   1.000
_cell.length_c   1.000
_cell.angle_alpha   90.00
_cell.angle_beta   90.00
_cell.angle_gamma   90.00
#
_symmetry.space_group_name_H-M   'P 1'
#
loop_
_entity.id
_entity.type
_entity.pdbx_description
1 polymer ?
#
loop_
_entity_poly.entity_id
_entity_poly.type
_entity_poly.pdbx_seq_one_letter_code
_entity_poly.pdbx_strand_id
1 'polypeptide(L)'
;LHSYDFGCTSFGVINQNSTLTGQNFDLAVIFKPTLTFTLIKMPNKPDVFSLRAGALLSLPVGRNSHGVALSVTLVKNRMKGAMSIPCSIKTRMAFETSINAEALYNFVISTPSPTSGTLLIADESKIIALEILPSKYKREDVINTVVRSNTFISNSLQKDLIKPKYSKKRQRYAEKQLNEVYNKGLTDDGLLNLLADNPIICRM
;
A
#
# COMPACT_ATOMS: atom_id res chain seq x y z
N LEU A 1 -1.93 -20.29 -9.83
CA LEU A 1 -1.76 -18.85 -10.17
C LEU A 1 -1.08 -18.75 -11.52
N HIS A 2 -1.46 -17.78 -12.38
CA HIS A 2 -0.55 -17.39 -13.48
C HIS A 2 0.79 -17.02 -12.84
N SER A 3 1.87 -17.64 -13.30
CA SER A 3 3.12 -17.89 -12.55
C SER A 3 3.87 -16.66 -12.03
N TYR A 4 3.41 -15.44 -12.30
CA TYR A 4 4.10 -14.18 -11.98
C TYR A 4 3.17 -13.02 -11.57
N ASP A 5 1.88 -13.28 -11.32
CA ASP A 5 0.95 -12.21 -10.94
C ASP A 5 1.13 -11.78 -9.47
N PHE A 6 1.44 -10.50 -9.27
CA PHE A 6 1.47 -9.88 -7.95
C PHE A 6 0.04 -9.57 -7.47
N GLY A 7 -0.20 -9.78 -6.18
CA GLY A 7 -1.44 -9.43 -5.50
C GLY A 7 -1.15 -8.69 -4.20
N CYS A 8 -2.08 -7.85 -3.76
CA CYS A 8 -1.92 -7.14 -2.49
C CYS A 8 -3.29 -6.94 -1.85
N THR A 9 -3.30 -6.92 -0.53
CA THR A 9 -4.44 -6.47 0.27
C THR A 9 -3.90 -5.63 1.43
N SER A 10 -4.27 -4.36 1.46
CA SER A 10 -3.90 -3.42 2.50
C SER A 10 -5.11 -2.99 3.30
N PHE A 11 -4.90 -2.85 4.60
CA PHE A 11 -5.86 -2.39 5.57
C PHE A 11 -5.31 -1.14 6.25
N GLY A 12 -6.20 -0.20 6.56
CA GLY A 12 -5.89 0.95 7.39
C GLY A 12 -7.06 1.23 8.33
N VAL A 13 -6.75 1.56 9.57
CA VAL A 13 -7.73 1.90 10.61
C VAL A 13 -7.26 3.11 11.40
N ILE A 14 -8.19 4.02 11.66
CA ILE A 14 -8.02 5.16 12.56
C ILE A 14 -8.80 4.83 13.83
N ASN A 15 -8.06 4.64 14.93
CA ASN A 15 -8.60 4.57 16.28
C ASN A 15 -8.48 5.95 16.94
N GLN A 16 -9.07 6.14 18.13
CA GLN A 16 -9.12 7.44 18.80
C GLN A 16 -7.75 8.15 18.93
N ASN A 17 -6.68 7.40 19.18
CA ASN A 17 -5.33 7.95 19.44
C ASN A 17 -4.23 7.32 18.56
N SER A 18 -4.59 6.56 17.52
CA SER A 18 -3.58 5.84 16.73
C SER A 18 -4.11 5.41 15.37
N THR A 19 -3.21 5.29 14.41
CA THR A 19 -3.48 4.60 13.14
C THR A 19 -2.85 3.22 13.13
N LEU A 20 -3.57 2.24 12.60
CA LEU A 20 -3.04 0.90 12.30
C LEU A 20 -3.06 0.69 10.79
N THR A 21 -1.96 0.15 10.25
CA THR A 21 -1.90 -0.28 8.85
C THR A 21 -1.28 -1.65 8.76
N GLY A 22 -1.74 -2.45 7.79
CA GLY A 22 -1.26 -3.80 7.57
C GLY A 22 -1.47 -4.22 6.13
N GLN A 23 -0.60 -5.12 5.64
CA GLN A 23 -0.66 -5.55 4.25
C GLN A 23 -0.19 -6.99 4.06
N ASN A 24 -0.95 -7.72 3.23
CA ASN A 24 -0.45 -8.90 2.52
C ASN A 24 0.10 -8.50 1.16
N PHE A 25 1.27 -9.04 0.83
CA PHE A 25 1.93 -8.88 -0.46
C PHE A 25 2.06 -10.27 -1.11
N ASP A 26 1.09 -10.61 -1.97
CA ASP A 26 1.03 -11.89 -2.68
C ASP A 26 2.07 -11.88 -3.81
N LEU A 27 2.99 -12.84 -3.74
CA LEU A 27 4.05 -13.01 -4.73
C LEU A 27 4.17 -14.48 -5.09
N ALA A 28 4.57 -14.76 -6.34
CA ALA A 28 4.92 -16.13 -6.73
C ALA A 28 6.01 -16.69 -5.80
N VAL A 29 5.81 -17.92 -5.31
CA VAL A 29 6.66 -18.59 -4.31
C VAL A 29 8.14 -18.55 -4.68
N ILE A 30 8.47 -18.63 -5.97
CA ILE A 30 9.84 -18.58 -6.50
C ILE A 30 10.60 -17.30 -6.13
N PHE A 31 9.90 -16.18 -5.88
CA PHE A 31 10.54 -14.92 -5.50
C PHE A 31 10.60 -14.72 -3.98
N LYS A 32 10.00 -15.59 -3.17
CA LYS A 32 10.04 -15.50 -1.70
C LYS A 32 11.48 -15.37 -1.16
N PRO A 33 12.49 -16.12 -1.64
CA PRO A 33 13.87 -15.97 -1.17
C PRO A 33 14.49 -14.58 -1.45
N THR A 34 13.91 -13.81 -2.36
CA THR A 34 14.38 -12.46 -2.69
C THR A 34 13.81 -11.39 -1.76
N LEU A 35 12.79 -11.71 -0.96
CA LEU A 35 12.13 -10.76 -0.07
C LEU A 35 12.81 -10.71 1.29
N THR A 36 13.10 -9.50 1.75
CA THR A 36 13.66 -9.28 3.09
C THR A 36 13.18 -7.95 3.67
N PHE A 37 12.94 -7.92 4.97
CA PHE A 37 12.75 -6.68 5.70
C PHE A 37 14.11 -6.15 6.15
N THR A 38 14.42 -4.90 5.83
CA THR A 38 15.69 -4.28 6.20
C THR A 38 15.45 -3.03 7.01
N LEU A 39 16.22 -2.88 8.10
CA LEU A 39 16.38 -1.62 8.79
C LEU A 39 17.63 -0.91 8.24
N ILE A 40 17.45 0.25 7.64
CA ILE A 40 18.51 1.07 7.08
C ILE A 40 18.69 2.28 7.98
N LYS A 41 19.92 2.51 8.43
CA LYS A 41 20.31 3.67 9.24
C LYS A 41 21.33 4.48 8.48
N MET A 42 21.10 5.78 8.36
CA MET A 42 21.99 6.70 7.66
C MET A 42 22.19 7.95 8.53
N PRO A 43 23.41 8.50 8.61
CA PRO A 43 23.64 9.74 9.35
C PRO A 43 22.72 10.87 8.87
N ASN A 44 22.10 11.58 9.82
CA ASN A 44 21.23 12.73 9.56
C ASN A 44 19.99 12.43 8.68
N LYS A 45 19.55 11.18 8.64
CA LYS A 45 18.33 10.72 7.96
C LYS A 45 17.49 9.88 8.90
N PRO A 46 16.16 9.80 8.70
CA PRO A 46 15.34 8.89 9.48
C PRO A 46 15.76 7.44 9.22
N ASP A 47 15.67 6.60 10.25
CA ASP A 47 15.80 5.15 10.07
C ASP A 47 14.63 4.66 9.22
N VAL A 48 14.88 3.74 8.29
CA VAL A 48 13.86 3.21 7.38
C VAL A 48 13.78 1.70 7.54
N PHE A 49 12.61 1.20 7.94
CA PHE A 49 12.28 -0.22 7.98
C PHE A 49 11.33 -0.54 6.83
N SER A 50 11.81 -1.27 5.82
CA SER A 50 11.02 -1.55 4.62
C SER A 50 11.23 -2.94 4.05
N LEU A 51 10.24 -3.39 3.28
CA LEU A 51 10.36 -4.58 2.46
C LEU A 51 11.22 -4.28 1.22
N ARG A 52 12.18 -5.15 0.94
CA ARG A 52 13.02 -5.12 -0.26
C ARG A 52 12.86 -6.42 -1.02
N ALA A 53 12.97 -6.34 -2.35
CA ALA A 53 13.07 -7.50 -3.23
C ALA A 53 14.44 -7.45 -3.94
N GLY A 54 15.32 -8.40 -3.62
CA GLY A 54 16.69 -8.46 -4.14
C GLY A 54 17.45 -7.16 -3.91
N ALA A 55 18.05 -6.62 -4.97
CA ALA A 55 18.86 -5.40 -4.92
C ALA A 55 18.07 -4.08 -4.97
N LEU A 56 16.73 -4.11 -5.07
CA LEU A 56 15.93 -2.88 -5.11
C LEU A 56 16.15 -2.04 -3.85
N LEU A 57 16.23 -0.71 -3.96
CA LEU A 57 16.49 0.17 -2.80
C LEU A 57 15.37 0.13 -1.75
N SER A 58 14.11 0.08 -2.18
CA SER A 58 12.94 -0.12 -1.33
C SER A 58 11.74 -0.52 -2.21
N LEU A 59 10.82 -1.33 -1.69
CA LEU A 59 9.44 -1.35 -2.20
C LEU A 59 8.60 -0.31 -1.43
N PRO A 60 7.45 0.16 -1.96
CA PRO A 60 6.53 1.08 -1.26
C PRO A 60 5.73 0.35 -0.17
N VAL A 61 6.47 -0.31 0.72
CA VAL A 61 6.01 -1.10 1.85
C VAL A 61 7.01 -0.91 2.97
N GLY A 62 6.64 -0.17 4.02
CA GLY A 62 7.55 0.10 5.13
C GLY A 62 7.15 1.31 5.97
N ARG A 63 8.02 1.68 6.89
CA ARG A 63 7.88 2.80 7.81
C ARG A 63 9.23 3.48 8.07
N ASN A 64 9.23 4.78 8.32
CA ASN A 64 10.42 5.51 8.78
C ASN A 64 10.33 5.87 10.29
N SER A 65 11.43 6.35 10.87
CA SER A 65 11.52 6.71 12.29
C SER A 65 10.70 7.94 12.69
N HIS A 66 10.15 8.70 11.73
CA HIS A 66 9.16 9.75 12.01
C HIS A 66 7.73 9.20 12.15
N GLY A 67 7.54 7.90 12.01
CA GLY A 67 6.21 7.29 12.08
C GLY A 67 5.49 7.18 10.74
N VAL A 68 6.08 7.67 9.64
CA VAL A 68 5.44 7.64 8.33
C VAL A 68 5.50 6.24 7.75
N ALA A 69 4.34 5.66 7.46
CA ALA A 69 4.17 4.34 6.86
C ALA A 69 3.59 4.42 5.45
N LEU A 70 3.95 3.45 4.62
CA LEU A 70 3.48 3.30 3.26
C LEU A 70 3.15 1.83 2.97
N SER A 71 2.00 1.59 2.35
CA SER A 71 1.63 0.30 1.73
C SER A 71 1.18 0.52 0.29
N VAL A 72 1.32 -0.51 -0.55
CA VAL A 72 1.01 -0.41 -1.99
C VAL A 72 0.17 -1.56 -2.51
N THR A 73 -0.88 -1.28 -3.27
CA THR A 73 -1.52 -2.28 -4.12
C THR A 73 -1.22 -2.02 -5.59
N LEU A 74 -0.99 -3.09 -6.35
CA LEU A 74 -0.73 -2.99 -7.78
C LEU A 74 -2.04 -3.14 -8.55
N VAL A 75 -2.33 -2.22 -9.46
CA VAL A 75 -3.56 -2.24 -10.27
C VAL A 75 -3.18 -2.23 -11.73
N LYS A 76 -3.72 -3.16 -12.54
CA LYS A 76 -3.42 -3.26 -13.98
C LYS A 76 -4.32 -2.32 -14.79
N ASN A 77 -3.72 -1.41 -15.57
CA ASN A 77 -4.41 -0.35 -16.28
C ASN A 77 -3.98 -0.24 -17.76
N ARG A 78 -4.75 0.46 -18.59
CA ARG A 78 -4.55 0.62 -20.05
C ARG A 78 -3.70 1.83 -20.45
N MET A 79 -3.42 2.74 -19.52
CA MET A 79 -2.64 3.94 -19.79
C MET A 79 -1.16 3.62 -19.92
N LYS A 80 -0.51 4.27 -20.88
CA LYS A 80 0.94 4.25 -21.02
C LYS A 80 1.57 5.05 -19.88
N GLY A 81 2.57 4.47 -19.21
CA GLY A 81 3.35 5.17 -18.19
C GLY A 81 4.18 6.31 -18.81
N ALA A 82 4.38 7.39 -18.05
CA ALA A 82 5.35 8.42 -18.38
C ALA A 82 6.75 7.99 -17.90
N MET A 83 7.82 8.47 -18.54
CA MET A 83 9.16 8.31 -17.97
C MET A 83 9.23 9.05 -16.63
N SER A 84 9.78 8.38 -15.62
CA SER A 84 9.90 8.93 -14.27
C SER A 84 11.00 8.20 -13.51
N ILE A 85 11.29 8.70 -12.31
CA ILE A 85 12.16 8.05 -11.34
C ILE A 85 11.64 6.63 -11.07
N PRO A 86 12.50 5.59 -11.14
CA PRO A 86 12.11 4.22 -10.79
C PRO A 86 11.46 4.14 -9.41
N CYS A 87 10.41 3.33 -9.30
CA CYS A 87 9.60 3.20 -8.07
C CYS A 87 10.46 2.97 -6.82
N SER A 88 11.48 2.09 -6.90
CA SER A 88 12.33 1.78 -5.75
C SER A 88 13.19 2.94 -5.28
N ILE A 89 13.68 3.78 -6.21
CA ILE A 89 14.42 5.00 -5.91
C ILE A 89 13.48 6.04 -5.33
N LYS A 90 12.33 6.26 -5.99
CA LYS A 90 11.31 7.23 -5.56
C LYS A 90 10.84 6.92 -4.14
N THR A 91 10.55 5.66 -3.82
CA THR A 91 10.14 5.25 -2.47
C THR A 91 11.24 5.49 -1.44
N ARG A 92 12.50 5.16 -1.76
CA ARG A 92 13.63 5.40 -0.85
C ARG A 92 13.75 6.90 -0.52
N MET A 93 13.71 7.75 -1.55
CA MET A 93 13.71 9.20 -1.36
C MET A 93 12.53 9.66 -0.50
N ALA A 94 11.34 9.11 -0.75
CA ALA A 94 10.13 9.47 -0.01
C ALA A 94 10.25 9.18 1.49
N PHE A 95 10.76 8.00 1.87
CA PHE A 95 10.98 7.65 3.28
C PHE A 95 12.05 8.52 3.96
N GLU A 96 13.09 8.93 3.22
CA GLU A 96 14.18 9.76 3.75
C GLU A 96 13.80 11.23 3.97
N THR A 97 12.80 11.74 3.23
CA THR A 97 12.44 13.17 3.24
C THR A 97 11.14 13.46 3.96
N SER A 98 10.27 12.46 4.14
CA SER A 98 8.93 12.69 4.71
C SER A 98 8.94 12.62 6.23
N ILE A 99 8.36 13.64 6.85
CA ILE A 99 8.21 13.75 8.32
C ILE A 99 6.80 13.42 8.80
N ASN A 100 5.82 13.38 7.89
CA ASN A 100 4.42 13.03 8.16
C ASN A 100 3.76 12.51 6.87
N ALA A 101 2.51 12.02 6.97
CA ALA A 101 1.73 11.47 5.87
C ALA A 101 1.49 12.50 4.76
N GLU A 102 1.27 13.77 5.11
CA GLU A 102 1.02 14.86 4.16
C GLU A 102 2.27 15.17 3.32
N ALA A 103 3.45 15.22 3.96
CA ALA A 103 4.73 15.40 3.28
C ALA A 103 4.99 14.25 2.29
N LEU A 104 4.69 13.00 2.69
CA LEU A 104 4.82 11.84 1.81
C LEU A 104 3.86 11.92 0.62
N TYR A 105 2.59 12.30 0.87
CA TYR A 105 1.60 12.52 -0.18
C TYR A 105 2.09 13.56 -1.19
N ASN A 106 2.52 14.73 -0.73
CA ASN A 106 3.02 15.83 -1.57
C ASN A 106 4.24 15.40 -2.39
N PHE A 107 5.17 14.66 -1.80
CA PHE A 107 6.30 14.08 -2.53
C PHE A 107 5.83 13.14 -3.65
N VAL A 108 4.85 12.26 -3.37
CA VAL A 108 4.34 11.30 -4.36
C VAL A 108 3.69 12.00 -5.55
N ILE A 109 2.84 13.01 -5.32
CA ILE A 109 2.07 13.68 -6.39
C ILE A 109 2.90 14.70 -7.19
N SER A 110 3.98 15.25 -6.60
CA SER A 110 4.87 16.21 -7.27
C SER A 110 5.75 15.57 -8.36
N THR A 111 5.81 14.24 -8.40
CA THR A 111 6.62 13.50 -9.36
C THR A 111 5.75 12.54 -10.16
N PRO A 112 5.84 12.49 -11.51
CA PRO A 112 5.03 11.58 -12.32
C PRO A 112 5.13 10.12 -11.84
N SER A 113 4.03 9.37 -11.93
CA SER A 113 4.06 7.93 -11.65
C SER A 113 4.10 7.14 -12.97
N PRO A 114 5.09 6.28 -13.21
CA PRO A 114 5.06 5.39 -14.37
C PRO A 114 4.07 4.23 -14.16
N THR A 115 3.66 4.00 -12.91
CA THR A 115 2.88 2.85 -12.46
C THR A 115 1.50 3.24 -11.97
N SER A 116 0.63 2.24 -11.84
CA SER A 116 -0.72 2.39 -11.29
C SER A 116 -0.96 1.48 -10.10
N GLY A 117 -1.76 1.96 -9.16
CA GLY A 117 -1.97 1.28 -7.91
C GLY A 117 -2.69 2.15 -6.90
N THR A 118 -2.81 1.65 -5.68
CA THR A 118 -3.23 2.47 -4.55
C THR A 118 -2.13 2.48 -3.52
N LEU A 119 -1.82 3.66 -2.99
CA LEU A 119 -0.96 3.84 -1.83
C LEU A 119 -1.82 4.10 -0.61
N LEU A 120 -1.55 3.40 0.49
CA LEU A 120 -1.98 3.85 1.81
C LEU A 120 -0.80 4.53 2.48
N ILE A 121 -0.92 5.84 2.67
CA ILE A 121 0.08 6.70 3.29
C ILE A 121 -0.42 7.02 4.69
N ALA A 122 0.33 6.71 5.72
CA ALA A 122 -0.11 6.90 7.10
C ALA A 122 0.97 7.52 7.98
N ASP A 123 0.53 8.21 9.01
CA ASP A 123 1.29 8.57 10.21
C ASP A 123 0.37 8.41 11.42
N GLU A 124 0.84 8.71 12.63
CA GLU A 124 0.04 8.52 13.86
C GLU A 124 -1.29 9.28 13.89
N SER A 125 -1.46 10.30 13.05
CA SER A 125 -2.63 11.18 13.03
C SER A 125 -3.65 10.86 11.93
N LYS A 126 -3.21 10.31 10.79
CA LYS A 126 -4.10 10.13 9.63
C LYS A 126 -3.66 9.03 8.68
N ILE A 127 -4.61 8.58 7.87
CA ILE A 127 -4.38 7.71 6.72
C ILE A 127 -4.93 8.38 5.47
N ILE A 128 -4.10 8.47 4.43
CA ILE A 128 -4.43 8.95 3.10
C ILE A 128 -4.42 7.75 2.16
N ALA A 129 -5.57 7.47 1.54
CA ALA A 129 -5.67 6.50 0.45
C ALA A 129 -5.55 7.23 -0.89
N LEU A 130 -4.47 6.95 -1.62
CA LEU A 130 -4.16 7.60 -2.87
C LEU A 130 -4.21 6.60 -4.02
N GLU A 131 -5.24 6.69 -4.86
CA GLU A 131 -5.32 5.93 -6.10
C GLU A 131 -4.55 6.65 -7.21
N ILE A 132 -3.69 5.91 -7.92
CA ILE A 132 -2.73 6.45 -8.87
C ILE A 132 -2.89 5.78 -10.23
N LEU A 133 -3.01 6.62 -11.25
CA LEU A 133 -2.75 6.33 -12.66
C LEU A 133 -1.63 7.25 -13.15
N PRO A 134 -0.99 6.96 -14.30
CA PRO A 134 0.15 7.75 -14.75
C PRO A 134 -0.05 9.27 -14.85
N SER A 135 -1.27 9.73 -15.17
CA SER A 135 -1.61 11.15 -15.26
C SER A 135 -2.83 11.55 -14.44
N LYS A 136 -3.33 10.68 -13.55
CA LYS A 136 -4.52 10.95 -12.74
C LYS A 136 -4.31 10.43 -11.33
N TYR A 137 -4.83 11.16 -10.36
CA TYR A 137 -4.75 10.80 -8.96
C TYR A 137 -6.12 10.99 -8.33
N LYS A 138 -6.45 10.15 -7.35
CA LYS A 138 -7.59 10.39 -6.45
C LYS A 138 -7.12 10.20 -5.02
N ARG A 139 -7.20 11.29 -4.26
CA ARG A 139 -7.00 11.30 -2.81
C ARG A 139 -8.33 11.00 -2.10
N GLU A 140 -8.23 10.24 -1.03
CA GLU A 140 -9.25 10.04 -0.01
C GLU A 140 -8.57 10.16 1.36
N ASP A 141 -9.01 11.12 2.17
CA ASP A 141 -8.64 11.19 3.58
C ASP A 141 -9.57 10.23 4.35
N VAL A 142 -8.97 9.21 4.95
CA VAL A 142 -9.71 8.13 5.61
C VAL A 142 -10.26 8.65 6.94
N ILE A 143 -11.50 8.27 7.27
CA ILE A 143 -12.15 8.68 8.52
C ILE A 143 -12.03 7.59 9.59
N ASN A 144 -12.43 6.36 9.25
CA ASN A 144 -12.44 5.24 10.20
C ASN A 144 -11.60 4.07 9.69
N THR A 145 -11.99 3.49 8.56
CA THR A 145 -11.40 2.29 8.02
C THR A 145 -11.20 2.41 6.52
N VAL A 146 -10.18 1.72 6.01
CA VAL A 146 -9.91 1.62 4.58
C VAL A 146 -9.38 0.24 4.25
N VAL A 147 -9.85 -0.31 3.15
CA VAL A 147 -9.28 -1.50 2.53
C VAL A 147 -8.91 -1.16 1.11
N ARG A 148 -7.76 -1.63 0.65
CA ARG A 148 -7.36 -1.56 -0.76
C ARG A 148 -6.82 -2.90 -1.19
N SER A 149 -7.29 -3.39 -2.32
CA SER A 149 -6.75 -4.55 -3.01
C SER A 149 -6.33 -4.15 -4.42
N ASN A 150 -6.19 -5.09 -5.35
CA ASN A 150 -5.70 -4.82 -6.70
C ASN A 150 -6.79 -4.29 -7.67
N THR A 151 -7.64 -3.37 -7.19
CA THR A 151 -8.65 -2.65 -8.00
C THR A 151 -8.80 -1.22 -7.49
N PHE A 152 -9.25 -0.32 -8.35
CA PHE A 152 -9.71 1.00 -7.92
C PHE A 152 -11.12 0.94 -7.35
N ILE A 153 -11.38 1.81 -6.37
CA ILE A 153 -12.68 2.15 -5.80
C ILE A 153 -13.31 3.27 -6.64
N SER A 154 -12.54 4.28 -7.04
CA SER A 154 -13.09 5.42 -7.79
C SER A 154 -13.61 5.03 -9.16
N ASN A 155 -14.88 5.33 -9.40
CA ASN A 155 -15.54 5.08 -10.71
C ASN A 155 -14.77 5.75 -11.87
N SER A 156 -14.22 6.93 -11.64
CA SER A 156 -13.46 7.68 -12.66
C SER A 156 -12.16 6.98 -13.09
N LEU A 157 -11.54 6.18 -12.23
CA LEU A 157 -10.30 5.45 -12.52
C LEU A 157 -10.57 4.01 -12.96
N GLN A 158 -11.70 3.42 -12.53
CA GLN A 158 -12.09 2.06 -12.92
C GLN A 158 -12.23 1.88 -14.45
N LYS A 159 -12.56 2.94 -15.19
CA LYS A 159 -12.67 2.92 -16.66
C LYS A 159 -11.36 2.54 -17.36
N ASP A 160 -10.22 2.79 -16.73
CA ASP A 160 -8.90 2.56 -17.29
C ASP A 160 -8.35 1.15 -16.95
N LEU A 161 -9.12 0.31 -16.24
CA LEU A 161 -8.69 -1.04 -15.84
C LEU A 161 -8.59 -2.02 -17.02
N ILE A 162 -7.55 -2.86 -17.01
CA ILE A 162 -7.44 -4.00 -17.94
C ILE A 162 -8.45 -5.08 -17.59
N LYS A 163 -8.58 -5.41 -16.29
CA LYS A 163 -9.50 -6.43 -15.76
C LYS A 163 -10.47 -5.81 -14.75
N PRO A 164 -11.60 -5.21 -15.19
CA PRO A 164 -12.50 -4.45 -14.31
C PRO A 164 -13.15 -5.23 -13.16
N LYS A 165 -13.18 -6.56 -13.25
CA LYS A 165 -13.71 -7.46 -12.21
C LYS A 165 -12.62 -8.05 -11.31
N TYR A 166 -11.34 -7.88 -11.65
CA TYR A 166 -10.24 -8.43 -10.87
C TYR A 166 -10.23 -7.82 -9.46
N SER A 167 -9.92 -8.63 -8.46
CA SER A 167 -9.85 -8.27 -7.04
C SER A 167 -11.13 -7.72 -6.39
N LYS A 168 -12.20 -7.37 -7.12
CA LYS A 168 -13.46 -6.85 -6.54
C LYS A 168 -14.10 -7.77 -5.50
N LYS A 169 -14.02 -9.10 -5.69
CA LYS A 169 -14.49 -10.06 -4.69
C LYS A 169 -13.68 -9.98 -3.40
N ARG A 170 -12.35 -9.93 -3.51
CA ARG A 170 -11.47 -9.77 -2.35
C ARG A 170 -11.72 -8.43 -1.66
N GLN A 171 -11.78 -7.34 -2.42
CA GLN A 171 -12.04 -6.00 -1.92
C GLN A 171 -13.25 -5.99 -0.98
N ARG A 172 -14.41 -6.42 -1.50
CA ARG A 172 -15.67 -6.44 -0.73
C ARG A 172 -15.61 -7.37 0.48
N TYR A 173 -14.98 -8.52 0.32
CA TYR A 173 -14.82 -9.48 1.41
C TYR A 173 -13.97 -8.88 2.55
N ALA A 174 -12.81 -8.33 2.20
CA ALA A 174 -11.89 -7.70 3.15
C ALA A 174 -12.50 -6.46 3.83
N GLU A 175 -13.26 -5.63 3.10
CA GLU A 175 -14.04 -4.52 3.69
C GLU A 175 -15.06 -5.02 4.71
N LYS A 176 -15.80 -6.08 4.37
CA LYS A 176 -16.76 -6.70 5.28
C LYS A 176 -16.07 -7.20 6.56
N GLN A 177 -14.99 -7.97 6.41
CA GLN A 177 -14.25 -8.51 7.56
C GLN A 177 -13.63 -7.41 8.42
N LEU A 178 -13.05 -6.37 7.81
CA LEU A 178 -12.50 -5.25 8.57
C LEU A 178 -13.58 -4.55 9.40
N ASN A 179 -14.74 -4.29 8.81
CA ASN A 179 -15.85 -3.64 9.52
C ASN A 179 -16.39 -4.49 10.68
N GLU A 180 -16.47 -5.81 10.50
CA GLU A 180 -16.90 -6.74 11.56
C GLU A 180 -15.96 -6.75 12.77
N VAL A 181 -14.65 -6.66 12.55
CA VAL A 181 -13.66 -6.62 13.63
C VAL A 181 -13.51 -5.21 14.21
N TYR A 182 -13.58 -4.16 13.39
CA TYR A 182 -13.51 -2.77 13.83
C TYR A 182 -14.59 -2.44 14.87
N ASN A 183 -15.83 -2.88 14.61
CA ASN A 183 -16.95 -2.66 15.53
C ASN A 183 -16.80 -3.36 16.89
N LYS A 184 -15.81 -4.25 17.05
CA LYS A 184 -15.49 -4.96 18.30
C LYS A 184 -14.29 -4.35 19.03
N GLY A 185 -13.72 -3.26 18.53
CA GLY A 185 -12.48 -2.66 19.04
C GLY A 185 -11.25 -3.33 18.45
N LEU A 186 -10.90 -2.98 17.21
CA LEU A 186 -9.76 -3.59 16.51
C LEU A 186 -8.43 -3.30 17.23
N THR A 187 -7.69 -4.37 17.52
CA THR A 187 -6.31 -4.38 18.02
C THR A 187 -5.33 -4.80 16.93
N ASP A 188 -4.03 -4.72 17.22
CA ASP A 188 -2.97 -5.27 16.36
C ASP A 188 -3.19 -6.76 16.06
N ASP A 189 -3.51 -7.56 17.09
CA ASP A 189 -3.82 -8.99 16.91
C ASP A 189 -5.06 -9.21 16.04
N GLY A 190 -6.08 -8.35 16.19
CA GLY A 190 -7.26 -8.37 15.32
C GLY A 190 -6.89 -8.12 13.86
N LEU A 191 -5.97 -7.19 13.60
CA LEU A 191 -5.48 -6.91 12.25
C LEU A 191 -4.61 -8.06 11.71
N LEU A 192 -3.75 -8.65 12.53
CA LEU A 192 -2.96 -9.83 12.15
C LEU A 192 -3.85 -11.02 11.80
N ASN A 193 -4.92 -11.25 12.56
CA ASN A 193 -5.90 -12.30 12.26
C ASN A 193 -6.61 -12.06 10.92
N LEU A 194 -6.95 -10.80 10.60
CA LEU A 194 -7.49 -10.45 9.28
C LEU A 194 -6.49 -10.71 8.16
N LEU A 195 -5.20 -10.38 8.37
CA LEU A 195 -4.15 -10.66 7.40
C LEU A 195 -3.90 -12.16 7.22
N ALA A 196 -4.17 -12.98 8.24
CA ALA A 196 -4.04 -14.43 8.17
C ALA A 196 -5.24 -15.14 7.53
N ASP A 197 -6.33 -14.42 7.19
CA ASP A 197 -7.56 -15.01 6.63
C ASP A 197 -7.31 -15.69 5.26
N ASN A 198 -7.27 -17.02 5.27
CA ASN A 198 -7.02 -17.86 4.09
C ASN A 198 -8.34 -18.46 3.58
N PRO A 199 -8.56 -18.60 2.26
CA PRO A 199 -7.63 -18.31 1.17
C PRO A 199 -7.90 -16.98 0.45
N ILE A 200 -8.73 -16.11 1.02
CA ILE A 200 -9.19 -14.92 0.31
C ILE A 200 -8.20 -13.78 0.50
N ILE A 201 -7.88 -13.38 1.73
CA ILE A 201 -6.99 -12.25 2.05
C ILE A 201 -5.53 -12.69 2.04
N CYS A 202 -5.22 -13.78 2.75
CA CYS A 202 -3.97 -14.52 2.70
C CYS A 202 -4.05 -15.54 1.55
N ARG A 203 -3.22 -15.35 0.53
CA ARG A 203 -3.13 -16.28 -0.60
C ARG A 203 -1.87 -17.11 -0.50
N MET A 204 -2.00 -18.42 -0.75
CA MET A 204 -0.88 -19.34 -0.94
C MET A 204 -0.25 -19.19 -2.33
#